data_AF-A0A958S976-F1
#
_entry.id   AF-A0A958S976-F1
#
_cell.length_a   1.000
_cell.length_b   1.000
_cell.length_c   1.000
_cell.angle_alpha   90.00
_cell.angle_beta   90.00
_cell.angle_gamma   90.00
#
_symmetry.space_group_name_H-M   'P 1'
#
loop_
_entity.id
_entity.type
_entity.pdbx_description
1 polymer ?
#
loop_
_entity_poly.entity_id
_entity_poly.type
_entity_poly.pdbx_seq_one_letter_code
_entity_poly.pdbx_strand_id
1 'polypeptide(L)'
;DWRGPNNIGYLYVAQNKLGDAKSQFEKALGLSADNAIVNNNLGVIERLNGNNDAAMEYYNKATGAGQEVSENMGIVNIIKGDYAAAVSNYSGVNSFNAALANLLNGNNSIAGTIDGSADKDEALAYYLKAVAGARSGDKDMLVNNLKSAVSKDASLKGKAKRDAEFIKFKDDAEFQAAVN
;
A
#
# COMPACT_ATOMS: atom_id res chain seq x y z
N ASP A 1 -21.29 -4.46 -25.13
CA ASP A 1 -20.52 -3.41 -24.43
C ASP A 1 -19.85 -4.02 -23.21
N TRP A 2 -18.52 -4.01 -23.14
CA TRP A 2 -17.73 -4.60 -22.06
C TRP A 2 -17.86 -3.83 -20.73
N ARG A 3 -18.24 -2.55 -20.77
CA ARG A 3 -18.32 -1.67 -19.59
C ARG A 3 -19.38 -2.12 -18.58
N GLY A 4 -20.50 -2.66 -19.06
CA GLY A 4 -21.58 -3.18 -18.22
C GLY A 4 -21.10 -4.26 -17.24
N PRO A 5 -20.62 -5.43 -17.75
CA PRO A 5 -20.08 -6.47 -16.87
C PRO A 5 -18.85 -5.99 -16.08
N ASN A 6 -17.99 -5.14 -16.64
CA ASN A 6 -16.86 -4.57 -15.88
C ASN A 6 -17.33 -3.79 -14.63
N ASN A 7 -18.35 -2.94 -14.76
CA ASN A 7 -18.87 -2.16 -13.64
C ASN A 7 -19.56 -3.05 -12.60
N ILE A 8 -20.28 -4.11 -13.03
CA ILE A 8 -20.85 -5.09 -12.11
C ILE A 8 -19.74 -5.86 -11.37
N GLY A 9 -18.66 -6.23 -12.08
CA GLY A 9 -17.49 -6.86 -11.48
C GLY A 9 -16.89 -6.01 -10.35
N TYR A 10 -16.74 -4.70 -10.56
CA TYR A 10 -16.29 -3.76 -9.53
C TYR A 10 -17.22 -3.74 -8.30
N LEU A 11 -18.54 -3.73 -8.50
CA LEU A 11 -19.50 -3.80 -7.39
C LEU A 11 -19.37 -5.10 -6.60
N TYR A 12 -19.09 -6.22 -7.26
CA TYR A 12 -18.82 -7.49 -6.57
C TYR A 12 -17.50 -7.47 -5.78
N VAL A 13 -16.45 -6.80 -6.28
CA VAL A 13 -15.21 -6.57 -5.51
C VAL A 13 -15.51 -5.80 -4.23
N ALA A 14 -16.29 -4.72 -4.31
CA ALA A 14 -16.67 -3.93 -3.13
C ALA A 14 -17.50 -4.73 -2.11
N GLN A 15 -18.21 -5.77 -2.56
CA GLN A 15 -18.96 -6.70 -1.71
C GLN A 15 -18.11 -7.91 -1.23
N ASN A 16 -16.82 -7.94 -1.55
CA ASN A 16 -15.92 -9.08 -1.31
C ASN A 16 -16.38 -10.40 -1.96
N LYS A 17 -17.17 -10.32 -3.04
CA LYS A 17 -17.63 -11.47 -3.83
C LYS A 17 -16.68 -11.72 -4.99
N LEU A 18 -15.46 -12.14 -4.68
CA LEU A 18 -14.36 -12.21 -5.66
C LEU A 18 -14.63 -13.18 -6.82
N GLY A 19 -15.33 -14.29 -6.56
CA GLY A 19 -15.72 -15.25 -7.60
C GLY A 19 -16.71 -14.67 -8.61
N ASP A 20 -17.76 -13.99 -8.12
CA ASP A 20 -18.74 -13.31 -8.97
C ASP A 20 -18.09 -12.16 -9.76
N ALA A 21 -17.20 -11.41 -9.11
CA ALA A 21 -16.43 -10.35 -9.75
C ALA A 21 -15.59 -10.89 -10.91
N LYS A 22 -14.84 -11.98 -10.67
CA LYS A 22 -14.03 -12.65 -11.70
C LYS A 22 -14.87 -13.03 -12.91
N SER A 23 -16.02 -13.68 -12.68
CA SER A 23 -16.91 -14.10 -13.76
C SER A 23 -17.40 -12.91 -14.61
N GLN A 24 -17.70 -11.77 -13.98
CA GLN A 24 -18.09 -10.57 -14.73
C GLN A 24 -16.92 -9.95 -15.49
N PHE A 25 -15.71 -9.91 -14.92
CA PHE A 25 -14.55 -9.41 -15.65
C PHE A 25 -14.16 -10.33 -16.82
N GLU A 26 -14.23 -11.65 -16.67
CA GLU A 26 -14.03 -12.60 -17.78
C GLU A 26 -15.07 -12.40 -18.89
N LYS A 27 -16.33 -12.17 -18.51
CA LYS A 27 -17.38 -11.79 -19.47
C LYS A 27 -17.06 -10.46 -20.17
N ALA A 28 -16.56 -9.46 -19.46
CA ALA A 28 -16.15 -8.19 -20.04
C ALA A 28 -14.98 -8.37 -21.03
N LEU A 29 -14.01 -9.22 -20.68
CA LEU A 29 -12.85 -9.55 -21.53
C LEU A 29 -13.29 -10.31 -22.79
N GLY A 30 -14.28 -11.20 -22.68
CA GLY A 30 -14.88 -11.87 -23.84
C GLY A 30 -15.62 -10.92 -24.80
N LEU A 31 -16.07 -9.75 -24.32
CA LEU A 31 -16.71 -8.71 -25.16
C LEU A 31 -15.70 -7.71 -25.75
N SER A 32 -14.51 -7.62 -25.16
CA SER A 32 -13.41 -6.75 -25.61
C SER A 32 -12.10 -7.46 -25.28
N ALA A 33 -11.63 -8.27 -26.23
CA ALA A 33 -10.37 -9.00 -26.08
C ALA A 33 -9.22 -8.04 -25.76
N ASP A 34 -8.31 -8.48 -24.89
CA ASP A 34 -7.12 -7.75 -24.46
C ASP A 34 -7.38 -6.33 -23.90
N ASN A 35 -8.59 -6.08 -23.40
CA ASN A 35 -8.91 -4.80 -22.79
C ASN A 35 -8.06 -4.55 -21.54
N ALA A 36 -7.22 -3.51 -21.60
CA ALA A 36 -6.25 -3.22 -20.55
C ALA A 36 -6.91 -2.93 -19.18
N ILE A 37 -8.07 -2.25 -19.15
CA ILE A 37 -8.80 -1.96 -17.91
C ILE A 37 -9.34 -3.26 -17.29
N VAL A 38 -9.91 -4.14 -18.11
CA VAL A 38 -10.44 -5.43 -17.64
C VAL A 38 -9.29 -6.34 -17.16
N ASN A 39 -8.16 -6.36 -17.87
CA ASN A 39 -6.96 -7.08 -17.43
C ASN A 39 -6.47 -6.56 -16.07
N ASN A 40 -6.42 -5.24 -15.84
CA ASN A 40 -6.07 -4.69 -14.53
C ASN A 40 -7.00 -5.20 -13.43
N ASN A 41 -8.30 -5.22 -13.69
CA ASN A 41 -9.30 -5.70 -12.72
C ASN A 41 -9.15 -7.19 -12.42
N LEU A 42 -8.84 -8.02 -13.43
CA LEU A 42 -8.51 -9.44 -13.21
C LEU A 42 -7.23 -9.61 -12.40
N GLY A 43 -6.22 -8.77 -12.63
CA GLY A 43 -5.01 -8.73 -11.81
C GLY A 43 -5.30 -8.42 -10.34
N VAL A 44 -6.22 -7.49 -10.07
CA VAL A 44 -6.68 -7.18 -8.71
C VAL A 44 -7.35 -8.41 -8.07
N ILE A 45 -8.20 -9.14 -8.80
CA ILE A 45 -8.81 -10.38 -8.31
C ILE A 45 -7.74 -11.42 -7.94
N GLU A 46 -6.78 -11.69 -8.83
CA GLU A 46 -5.73 -12.66 -8.55
C GLU A 46 -4.87 -12.25 -7.34
N ARG A 47 -4.54 -10.96 -7.21
CA ARG A 47 -3.82 -10.45 -6.03
C ARG A 47 -4.62 -10.67 -4.74
N LEU A 48 -5.93 -10.39 -4.75
CA LEU A 48 -6.80 -10.59 -3.58
C LEU A 48 -6.95 -12.07 -3.20
N ASN A 49 -6.81 -12.98 -4.17
CA ASN A 49 -6.76 -14.42 -3.93
C ASN A 49 -5.36 -14.92 -3.48
N GLY A 50 -4.36 -14.04 -3.40
CA GLY A 50 -2.98 -14.38 -3.05
C GLY A 50 -2.12 -14.86 -4.23
N ASN A 51 -2.67 -14.87 -5.45
CA ASN A 51 -1.99 -15.34 -6.66
C ASN A 51 -1.15 -14.20 -7.28
N ASN A 52 -0.09 -13.80 -6.59
CA ASN A 52 0.73 -12.64 -6.98
C ASN A 52 1.42 -12.77 -8.34
N ASP A 53 1.75 -13.99 -8.78
CA ASP A 53 2.36 -14.22 -10.10
C ASP A 53 1.32 -14.01 -11.22
N ALA A 54 0.14 -14.62 -11.08
CA ALA A 54 -0.96 -14.42 -12.02
C ALA A 54 -1.41 -12.95 -12.05
N ALA A 55 -1.41 -12.27 -10.91
CA ALA A 55 -1.70 -10.83 -10.84
C ALA A 55 -0.73 -10.02 -11.72
N MET A 56 0.59 -10.29 -11.62
CA MET A 56 1.59 -9.62 -12.45
C MET A 56 1.41 -9.91 -13.94
N GLU A 57 1.06 -11.13 -14.34
CA GLU A 57 0.75 -11.45 -15.74
C GLU A 57 -0.41 -10.60 -16.28
N TYR A 58 -1.47 -10.43 -15.49
CA TYR A 58 -2.60 -9.58 -15.85
C TYR A 58 -2.23 -8.09 -15.89
N TYR A 59 -1.45 -7.59 -14.93
CA TYR A 59 -1.00 -6.19 -14.94
C TYR A 59 -0.09 -5.89 -16.13
N ASN A 60 0.78 -6.82 -16.53
CA ASN A 60 1.60 -6.67 -17.73
C ASN A 60 0.73 -6.53 -19.00
N LYS A 61 -0.39 -7.26 -19.08
CA LYS A 61 -1.40 -7.12 -20.16
C LYS A 61 -2.23 -5.84 -20.04
N ALA A 62 -2.19 -5.15 -18.90
CA ALA A 62 -2.91 -3.91 -18.64
C ALA A 62 -2.06 -2.65 -18.88
N THR A 63 -0.83 -2.79 -19.36
CA THR A 63 0.06 -1.66 -19.65
C THR A 63 -0.65 -0.60 -20.49
N GLY A 64 -0.65 0.65 -20.00
CA GLY A 64 -1.32 1.79 -20.64
C GLY A 64 -2.76 2.07 -20.17
N ALA A 65 -3.33 1.28 -19.25
CA ALA A 65 -4.67 1.55 -18.71
C ALA A 65 -4.72 2.71 -17.69
N GLY A 66 -3.57 3.17 -17.18
CA GLY A 66 -3.48 4.24 -16.19
C GLY A 66 -2.37 4.02 -15.17
N GLN A 67 -2.22 4.99 -14.27
CA GLN A 67 -1.25 4.95 -13.16
C GLN A 67 -1.56 3.80 -12.19
N GLU A 68 -2.84 3.45 -12.07
CA GLU A 68 -3.36 2.41 -11.18
C GLU A 68 -2.74 1.04 -11.47
N VAL A 69 -2.37 0.76 -12.73
CA VAL A 69 -1.68 -0.48 -13.10
C VAL A 69 -0.30 -0.54 -12.47
N SER A 70 0.48 0.54 -12.61
CA SER A 70 1.81 0.65 -11.99
C SER A 70 1.68 0.56 -10.47
N GLU A 71 0.73 1.26 -9.86
CA GLU A 71 0.50 1.19 -8.41
C GLU A 71 0.16 -0.23 -7.94
N ASN A 72 -0.68 -0.96 -8.69
CA ASN A 72 -1.02 -2.35 -8.39
C ASN A 72 0.19 -3.29 -8.51
N MET A 73 1.06 -3.08 -9.51
CA MET A 73 2.34 -3.78 -9.62
C MET A 73 3.27 -3.42 -8.45
N GLY A 74 3.26 -2.16 -8.02
CA GLY A 74 3.99 -1.67 -6.85
C GLY A 74 3.61 -2.44 -5.57
N ILE A 75 2.31 -2.69 -5.33
CA ILE A 75 1.85 -3.51 -4.20
C ILE A 75 2.44 -4.92 -4.26
N VAL A 76 2.40 -5.55 -5.43
CA VAL A 76 2.93 -6.92 -5.59
C VAL A 76 4.44 -6.94 -5.39
N ASN A 77 5.16 -5.94 -5.89
CA ASN A 77 6.61 -5.83 -5.72
C ASN A 77 7.01 -5.60 -4.26
N ILE A 78 6.23 -4.83 -3.48
CA ILE A 78 6.42 -4.75 -2.01
C ILE A 78 6.27 -6.14 -1.37
N ILE A 79 5.23 -6.90 -1.73
CA ILE A 79 4.96 -8.24 -1.17
C ILE A 79 6.11 -9.21 -1.50
N LYS A 80 6.66 -9.12 -2.73
CA LYS A 80 7.76 -9.97 -3.19
C LYS A 80 9.14 -9.53 -2.67
N GLY A 81 9.24 -8.37 -2.03
CA GLY A 81 10.51 -7.81 -1.55
C GLY A 81 11.32 -7.08 -2.62
N ASP A 82 10.77 -6.88 -3.83
CA ASP A 82 11.41 -6.09 -4.89
C ASP A 82 11.11 -4.60 -4.69
N TYR A 83 11.73 -4.02 -3.67
CA TYR A 83 11.46 -2.63 -3.28
C TYR A 83 11.95 -1.62 -4.32
N ALA A 84 12.99 -1.95 -5.10
CA ALA A 84 13.48 -1.11 -6.17
C ALA A 84 12.43 -0.99 -7.30
N ALA A 85 11.86 -2.12 -7.73
CA ALA A 85 10.76 -2.10 -8.70
C ALA A 85 9.51 -1.43 -8.11
N ALA A 86 9.20 -1.63 -6.83
CA ALA A 86 8.08 -0.95 -6.18
C ALA A 86 8.23 0.58 -6.19
N VAL A 87 9.42 1.10 -5.87
CA VAL A 87 9.71 2.55 -5.94
C VAL A 87 9.52 3.07 -7.36
N SER A 88 10.00 2.34 -8.37
CA SER A 88 9.80 2.74 -9.77
C SER A 88 8.33 2.80 -10.16
N ASN A 89 7.52 1.86 -9.67
CA ASN A 89 6.08 1.80 -9.94
C ASN A 89 5.28 2.94 -9.29
N TYR A 90 5.75 3.46 -8.16
CA TYR A 90 5.15 4.61 -7.47
C TYR A 90 5.76 5.96 -7.86
N SER A 91 6.53 6.03 -8.97
CA SER A 91 7.13 7.27 -9.43
C SER A 91 6.06 8.36 -9.63
N GLY A 92 6.25 9.51 -8.98
CA GLY A 92 5.31 10.64 -9.03
C GLY A 92 4.04 10.49 -8.20
N VAL A 93 3.88 9.41 -7.43
CA VAL A 93 2.70 9.15 -6.61
C VAL A 93 2.97 9.51 -5.14
N ASN A 94 2.05 10.27 -4.54
CA ASN A 94 2.01 10.48 -3.10
C ASN A 94 0.91 9.61 -2.48
N SER A 95 1.31 8.47 -1.93
CA SER A 95 0.44 7.54 -1.21
C SER A 95 1.19 6.88 -0.06
N PHE A 96 0.44 6.27 0.87
CA PHE A 96 1.06 5.43 1.90
C PHE A 96 1.97 4.35 1.32
N ASN A 97 1.56 3.68 0.25
CA ASN A 97 2.35 2.61 -0.36
C ASN A 97 3.61 3.14 -1.06
N ALA A 98 3.57 4.33 -1.66
CA ALA A 98 4.75 4.98 -2.23
C ALA A 98 5.79 5.29 -1.14
N ALA A 99 5.34 5.81 0.01
CA ALA A 99 6.19 6.05 1.17
C ALA A 99 6.74 4.74 1.75
N LEU A 100 5.91 3.71 1.86
CA LEU A 100 6.31 2.39 2.33
C LEU A 100 7.39 1.76 1.43
N ALA A 101 7.20 1.82 0.11
CA ALA A 101 8.19 1.32 -0.86
C ALA A 101 9.54 2.02 -0.69
N ASN A 102 9.55 3.35 -0.55
CA ASN A 102 10.77 4.12 -0.30
C ASN A 102 11.45 3.71 1.02
N LEU A 103 10.69 3.61 2.10
CA LEU A 103 11.22 3.23 3.42
C LEU A 103 11.82 1.82 3.38
N LEU A 104 11.13 0.85 2.76
CA LEU A 104 11.62 -0.52 2.60
C LEU A 104 12.86 -0.60 1.71
N ASN A 105 12.97 0.29 0.71
CA ASN A 105 14.16 0.44 -0.12
C ASN A 105 15.29 1.22 0.58
N GLY A 106 15.16 1.53 1.87
CA GLY A 106 16.19 2.21 2.67
C GLY A 106 16.18 3.73 2.62
N ASN A 107 15.24 4.34 1.89
CA ASN A 107 15.06 5.79 1.88
C ASN A 107 14.09 6.21 3.00
N ASN A 108 14.63 6.77 4.09
CA ASN A 108 13.82 7.22 5.23
C ASN A 108 13.17 8.60 5.03
N SER A 109 13.48 9.32 3.96
CA SER A 109 12.94 10.66 3.68
C SER A 109 11.52 10.61 3.10
N ILE A 110 10.58 10.04 3.85
CA ILE A 110 9.22 9.71 3.37
C ILE A 110 8.13 10.67 3.85
N ALA A 111 8.47 11.62 4.72
CA ALA A 111 7.49 12.55 5.32
C ALA A 111 6.74 13.35 4.25
N GLY A 112 7.47 13.91 3.27
CA GLY A 112 6.85 14.68 2.18
C GLY A 112 5.90 13.85 1.32
N THR A 113 6.24 12.59 1.02
CA THR A 113 5.36 11.67 0.28
C THR A 113 4.07 11.39 1.04
N ILE A 114 4.17 11.18 2.36
CA ILE A 114 2.99 10.97 3.22
C ILE A 114 2.16 12.24 3.34
N ASP A 115 2.79 13.37 3.63
CA ASP A 115 2.07 14.64 3.87
C ASP A 115 1.34 15.14 2.61
N GLY A 116 1.84 14.77 1.43
CA GLY A 116 1.18 15.00 0.14
C GLY A 116 0.12 13.96 -0.26
N SER A 117 -0.10 12.92 0.56
CA SER A 117 -1.06 11.84 0.26
C SER A 117 -2.44 12.09 0.90
N ALA A 118 -3.46 11.37 0.43
CA ALA A 118 -4.76 11.33 1.08
C ALA A 118 -4.71 10.67 2.46
N ASP A 119 -3.73 9.79 2.70
CA ASP A 119 -3.58 8.99 3.92
C ASP A 119 -2.87 9.76 5.06
N LYS A 120 -2.47 11.02 4.84
CA LYS A 120 -1.57 11.78 5.74
C LYS A 120 -2.02 11.85 7.21
N ASP A 121 -3.33 11.77 7.43
CA ASP A 121 -3.98 11.89 8.74
C ASP A 121 -4.37 10.52 9.34
N GLU A 122 -4.04 9.41 8.67
CA GLU A 122 -4.29 8.05 9.14
C GLU A 122 -3.29 7.62 10.21
N ALA A 123 -3.74 6.80 11.17
CA ALA A 123 -2.89 6.34 12.28
C ALA A 123 -1.61 5.64 11.79
N LEU A 124 -1.74 4.81 10.74
CA LEU A 124 -0.61 4.11 10.14
C LEU A 124 0.36 5.04 9.41
N ALA A 125 -0.12 6.13 8.81
CA ALA A 125 0.75 7.11 8.16
C ALA A 125 1.68 7.80 9.18
N TYR A 126 1.13 8.19 10.33
CA TYR A 126 1.94 8.66 11.45
C TYR A 126 2.91 7.58 11.96
N TYR A 127 2.44 6.34 12.09
CA TYR A 127 3.31 5.24 12.53
C TYR A 127 4.49 5.03 11.57
N LEU A 128 4.25 5.10 10.26
CA LEU A 128 5.30 4.98 9.24
C LEU A 128 6.32 6.13 9.32
N LYS A 129 5.86 7.37 9.57
CA LYS A 129 6.75 8.51 9.88
C LYS A 129 7.55 8.28 11.17
N ALA A 130 6.96 7.67 12.20
CA ALA A 130 7.69 7.37 13.42
C ALA A 130 8.82 6.36 13.17
N VAL A 131 8.57 5.32 12.37
CA VAL A 131 9.60 4.36 11.94
C VAL A 131 10.70 5.06 11.15
N ALA A 132 10.35 5.96 10.23
CA ALA A 132 11.32 6.74 9.46
C ALA A 132 12.22 7.62 10.36
N GLY A 133 11.64 8.25 11.37
CA GLY A 133 12.38 9.00 12.40
C GLY A 133 13.35 8.10 13.16
N ALA A 134 12.88 6.93 13.62
CA ALA A 134 13.71 5.96 14.32
C ALA A 134 14.92 5.48 13.51
N ARG A 135 14.70 5.13 12.23
CA ARG A 135 15.78 4.71 11.32
C ARG A 135 16.79 5.81 11.04
N SER A 136 16.34 7.07 11.05
CA SER A 136 17.18 8.24 10.79
C SER A 136 17.87 8.78 12.05
N GLY A 137 17.55 8.24 13.23
CA GLY A 137 18.00 8.78 14.51
C GLY A 137 17.31 10.09 14.92
N ASP A 138 16.25 10.49 14.20
CA ASP A 138 15.46 11.67 14.48
C ASP A 138 14.40 11.33 15.54
N LYS A 139 14.78 11.58 16.81
CA LYS A 139 13.93 11.31 17.97
C LYS A 139 12.65 12.14 17.97
N ASP A 140 12.73 13.39 17.54
CA ASP A 140 11.57 14.30 17.57
C ASP A 140 10.54 13.85 16.54
N MET A 141 10.98 13.50 15.33
CA MET A 141 10.11 12.91 14.31
C MET A 141 9.50 11.59 14.80
N LEU A 142 10.30 10.73 15.45
CA LEU A 142 9.81 9.48 16.04
C LEU A 142 8.69 9.75 17.04
N VAL A 143 8.99 10.47 18.13
CA VAL A 143 8.10 10.61 19.29
C VAL A 143 6.83 11.37 18.92
N ASN A 144 6.94 12.47 18.16
CA ASN A 144 5.78 13.28 17.81
C ASN A 144 4.82 12.51 16.91
N ASN A 145 5.32 11.81 15.90
CA ASN A 145 4.46 11.00 15.03
C ASN A 145 3.93 9.77 15.76
N LEU A 146 4.70 9.13 16.66
CA LEU A 146 4.22 8.00 17.42
C LEU A 146 3.07 8.38 18.35
N LYS A 147 3.16 9.53 19.04
CA LYS A 147 2.05 10.10 19.84
C LYS A 147 0.79 10.31 19.00
N SER A 148 0.93 10.89 17.81
CA SER A 148 -0.20 11.05 16.88
C SER A 148 -0.80 9.71 16.47
N ALA A 149 0.04 8.72 16.12
CA ALA A 149 -0.39 7.38 15.74
C ALA A 149 -1.21 6.70 16.84
N VAL A 150 -0.70 6.67 18.08
CA VAL A 150 -1.38 6.01 19.21
C VAL A 150 -2.63 6.74 19.68
N SER A 151 -2.70 8.07 19.49
CA SER A 151 -3.90 8.83 19.82
C SER A 151 -5.07 8.50 18.88
N LYS A 152 -4.76 8.17 17.62
CA LYS A 152 -5.73 7.76 16.60
C LYS A 152 -6.07 6.28 16.68
N ASP A 153 -5.10 5.44 17.02
CA ASP A 153 -5.28 4.01 17.23
C ASP A 153 -4.43 3.53 18.42
N ALA A 154 -5.08 3.35 19.57
CA ALA A 154 -4.42 2.93 20.81
C ALA A 154 -3.78 1.53 20.70
N SER A 155 -4.20 0.68 19.76
CA SER A 155 -3.60 -0.64 19.54
C SER A 155 -2.13 -0.55 19.11
N LEU A 156 -1.74 0.56 18.49
CA LEU A 156 -0.37 0.82 18.03
C LEU A 156 0.63 0.96 19.18
N LYS A 157 0.19 1.22 20.43
CA LYS A 157 1.07 1.18 21.60
C LYS A 157 1.73 -0.19 21.78
N GLY A 158 0.91 -1.24 21.70
CA GLY A 158 1.37 -2.62 21.84
C GLY A 158 2.19 -3.08 20.63
N LYS A 159 1.96 -2.50 19.45
CA LYS A 159 2.80 -2.70 18.27
C LYS A 159 4.17 -2.06 18.47
N ALA A 160 4.22 -0.77 18.80
CA ALA A 160 5.46 0.00 18.99
C ALA A 160 6.37 -0.60 20.07
N LYS A 161 5.81 -1.08 21.20
CA LYS A 161 6.58 -1.75 22.26
C LYS A 161 7.35 -3.00 21.80
N ARG A 162 6.88 -3.67 20.74
CA ARG A 162 7.45 -4.91 20.20
C ARG A 162 8.14 -4.71 18.85
N ASP A 163 8.10 -3.50 18.32
CA ASP A 163 8.65 -3.19 17.00
C ASP A 163 10.17 -3.03 17.09
N ALA A 164 10.89 -3.82 16.30
CA ALA A 164 12.35 -3.81 16.29
C ALA A 164 12.92 -2.47 15.80
N GLU A 165 12.15 -1.72 15.01
CA GLU A 165 12.53 -0.39 14.51
C GLU A 165 12.79 0.61 15.66
N PHE A 166 12.14 0.41 16.81
CA PHE A 166 12.25 1.29 17.97
C PHE A 166 13.22 0.79 19.05
N ILE A 167 13.96 -0.30 18.80
CA ILE A 167 14.79 -0.95 19.83
C ILE A 167 15.83 0.00 20.45
N LYS A 168 16.37 0.94 19.66
CA LYS A 168 17.35 1.94 20.12
C LYS A 168 16.74 3.00 21.05
N PHE A 169 15.42 3.19 20.99
CA PHE A 169 14.69 4.20 21.75
C PHE A 169 13.83 3.59 22.86
N LYS A 170 13.85 2.26 23.03
CA LYS A 170 12.95 1.58 23.96
C LYS A 170 13.06 2.09 25.40
N ASP A 171 14.26 2.50 25.84
CA ASP A 171 14.49 2.97 27.22
C ASP A 171 14.41 4.51 27.33
N ASP A 172 14.14 5.21 26.22
CA ASP A 172 13.94 6.66 26.19
C ASP A 172 12.63 7.04 26.90
N ALA A 173 12.69 8.05 27.76
CA ALA A 173 11.55 8.46 28.58
C ALA A 173 10.39 9.02 27.75
N GLU A 174 10.67 9.73 26.66
CA GLU A 174 9.63 10.32 25.81
C GLU A 174 8.99 9.25 24.92
N PHE A 175 9.78 8.27 24.46
CA PHE A 175 9.25 7.07 23.81
C PHE A 175 8.33 6.29 24.74
N GLN A 176 8.79 5.97 25.95
CA GLN A 176 7.99 5.27 26.97
C GLN A 176 6.69 6.03 27.29
N ALA A 177 6.74 7.35 27.42
CA ALA A 177 5.55 8.18 27.61
C ALA A 177 4.58 8.12 26.42
N ALA A 178 5.07 7.95 25.19
CA ALA A 178 4.23 7.81 24.01
C ALA A 178 3.52 6.44 23.96
N VAL A 179 4.11 5.37 24.50
CA VAL A 179 3.58 4.01 24.36
C VAL A 179 2.95 3.42 25.63
N ASN A 180 3.04 4.12 26.76
CA ASN A 180 2.45 3.71 28.04
C ASN A 180 1.00 4.20 28.23
#